data_AF-A0AAX1NAN1-F1
#
_entry.id   AF-A0AAX1NAN1-F1
#
_cell.length_a   1.000
_cell.length_b   1.000
_cell.length_c   1.000
_cell.angle_alpha   90.00
_cell.angle_beta   90.00
_cell.angle_gamma   90.00
#
_symmetry.space_group_name_H-M   'P 1'
#
loop_
_entity.id
_entity.type
_entity.pdbx_description
1 polymer ?
#
loop_
_entity_poly.entity_id
_entity_poly.type
_entity_poly.pdbx_seq_one_letter_code
_entity_poly.pdbx_strand_id
1 'polypeptide(L)'
;MKFNLKLLLLLFSTSLFFFSCGGNPSESEEHKALMAEHEKMHEEHKKMEAEHKQMEREHQEMIAAHEKLSGDKDEAHQSIEAKHTEIIAKHEALIKKHHEVLMNHEKLVEKHGNGDIDLATLKNEHAKMEKEHHNILMKDHMLMEKDHAMMKAEHEKMLAEHE
;
A
#
# COMPACT_ATOMS: atom_id res chain seq x y z
N MET A 1 -26.97 -56.60 -55.80
CA MET A 1 -26.70 -56.25 -54.38
C MET A 1 -25.99 -54.90 -54.39
N LYS A 2 -26.74 -53.81 -54.19
CA LYS A 2 -26.27 -52.43 -54.42
C LYS A 2 -25.50 -51.93 -53.20
N PHE A 3 -24.19 -51.74 -53.33
CA PHE A 3 -23.36 -51.06 -52.34
C PHE A 3 -23.77 -49.58 -52.28
N ASN A 4 -24.42 -49.17 -51.19
CA ASN A 4 -24.70 -47.76 -50.91
C ASN A 4 -23.53 -47.18 -50.09
N LEU A 5 -22.47 -46.78 -50.78
CA LEU A 5 -21.28 -46.13 -50.22
C LEU A 5 -21.59 -44.77 -49.54
N LYS A 6 -22.78 -44.21 -49.75
CA LYS A 6 -23.23 -42.95 -49.13
C LYS A 6 -23.69 -43.07 -47.68
N LEU A 7 -23.80 -44.29 -47.13
CA LEU A 7 -24.18 -44.49 -45.72
C LEU A 7 -22.98 -44.62 -44.78
N LEU A 8 -21.75 -44.66 -45.30
CA LEU A 8 -20.51 -44.73 -44.52
C LEU A 8 -19.81 -43.36 -44.38
N LEU A 9 -20.58 -42.28 -44.40
CA LEU A 9 -20.11 -40.89 -44.26
C LEU A 9 -20.84 -40.16 -43.11
N LEU A 10 -21.26 -40.91 -42.08
CA LEU A 10 -22.09 -40.36 -41.00
C LEU A 10 -21.68 -40.81 -39.59
N LEU A 11 -20.41 -41.16 -39.39
CA LEU A 11 -19.85 -41.48 -38.07
C LEU A 11 -18.44 -40.90 -37.88
N PHE A 12 -18.22 -39.65 -38.31
CA PHE A 12 -17.04 -38.86 -37.96
C PHE A 12 -17.47 -37.41 -37.67
N SER A 13 -18.36 -37.25 -36.70
CA SER A 13 -18.66 -35.93 -36.12
C SER A 13 -19.20 -36.09 -34.70
N THR A 14 -18.57 -36.94 -33.90
CA THR A 14 -18.70 -36.83 -32.43
C THR A 14 -17.69 -35.78 -31.97
N SER A 15 -18.14 -34.52 -32.10
CA SER A 15 -17.78 -33.35 -31.31
C SER A 15 -16.46 -33.46 -30.53
N LEU A 16 -15.37 -33.01 -31.15
CA LEU A 16 -14.32 -32.32 -30.39
C LEU A 16 -14.89 -30.98 -29.93
N PHE A 17 -15.72 -31.02 -28.88
CA PHE A 17 -15.88 -29.87 -28.00
C PHE A 17 -15.30 -30.29 -26.66
N PHE A 18 -13.97 -30.26 -26.60
CA PHE A 18 -13.29 -30.05 -25.32
C PHE A 18 -13.68 -28.64 -24.86
N PHE A 19 -14.84 -28.49 -24.22
CA PHE A 19 -15.02 -27.42 -23.26
C PHE A 19 -14.07 -27.74 -22.11
N SER A 20 -12.82 -27.35 -22.29
CA SER A 20 -11.86 -27.19 -21.21
C SER A 20 -12.40 -26.05 -20.33
N CYS A 21 -13.39 -26.33 -19.50
CA CYS A 21 -13.78 -25.50 -18.37
C CYS A 21 -12.70 -25.61 -17.28
N GLY A 22 -11.47 -25.21 -17.63
CA GLY A 22 -10.27 -25.29 -16.79
C GLY A 22 -9.29 -24.18 -17.16
N GLY A 23 -9.80 -22.98 -17.48
CA GLY A 23 -8.96 -21.79 -17.59
C GLY A 23 -8.48 -21.38 -16.19
N ASN A 24 -7.22 -20.95 -16.08
CA ASN A 24 -6.69 -20.41 -14.83
C ASN A 24 -7.61 -19.26 -14.36
N PRO A 25 -8.14 -19.27 -13.12
CA PRO A 25 -8.96 -18.18 -12.59
C PRO A 25 -8.31 -16.79 -12.71
N SER A 26 -6.97 -16.73 -12.79
CA SER A 26 -6.19 -15.50 -13.04
C SER A 26 -6.48 -14.81 -14.38
N GLU A 27 -6.98 -15.54 -15.37
CA GLU A 27 -7.20 -15.02 -16.73
C GLU A 27 -8.55 -14.30 -16.88
N SER A 28 -9.39 -14.34 -15.85
CA SER A 28 -10.68 -13.65 -15.86
C SER A 28 -10.53 -12.14 -15.87
N GLU A 29 -11.42 -11.43 -16.58
CA GLU A 29 -11.42 -9.95 -16.60
C GLU A 29 -11.63 -9.35 -15.20
N GLU A 30 -12.41 -10.02 -14.35
CA GLU A 30 -12.59 -9.63 -12.95
C GLU A 30 -11.28 -9.71 -12.16
N HIS A 31 -10.50 -10.79 -12.36
CA HIS A 31 -9.19 -10.91 -11.73
C HIS A 31 -8.23 -9.79 -12.18
N LYS A 32 -8.16 -9.52 -13.49
CA LYS A 32 -7.32 -8.45 -14.03
C LYS A 32 -7.69 -7.07 -13.47
N ALA A 33 -8.98 -6.81 -13.30
CA ALA A 33 -9.46 -5.56 -12.70
C ALA A 33 -8.97 -5.41 -11.24
N LEU A 34 -9.11 -6.46 -10.42
CA LEU A 34 -8.63 -6.46 -9.03
C LEU A 34 -7.10 -6.28 -8.96
N MET A 35 -6.35 -6.87 -9.88
CA MET A 35 -4.88 -6.68 -9.95
C MET A 35 -4.51 -5.23 -10.31
N ALA A 36 -5.26 -4.59 -11.20
CA ALA A 36 -5.03 -3.19 -11.53
C ALA A 36 -5.35 -2.25 -10.35
N GLU A 37 -6.40 -2.53 -9.59
CA GLU A 37 -6.72 -1.79 -8.36
C GLU A 37 -5.63 -1.93 -7.30
N HIS A 38 -5.11 -3.16 -7.12
CA HIS A 38 -4.00 -3.42 -6.22
C HIS A 38 -2.73 -2.66 -6.63
N GLU A 39 -2.37 -2.67 -7.92
CA GLU A 39 -1.19 -1.94 -8.41
C GLU A 39 -1.31 -0.43 -8.13
N LYS A 40 -2.52 0.13 -8.30
CA LYS A 40 -2.78 1.53 -7.96
C LYS A 40 -2.59 1.81 -6.46
N MET A 41 -3.07 0.91 -5.60
CA MET A 41 -2.87 1.02 -4.15
C MET A 41 -1.38 0.96 -3.77
N HIS A 42 -0.61 0.09 -4.44
CA HIS A 42 0.82 -0.06 -4.25
C HIS A 42 1.58 1.24 -4.59
N GLU A 43 1.27 1.83 -5.75
CA GLU A 43 1.88 3.09 -6.16
C GLU A 43 1.52 4.25 -5.22
N GLU A 44 0.28 4.30 -4.72
CA GLU A 44 -0.12 5.28 -3.69
C GLU A 44 0.69 5.11 -2.41
N HIS A 45 0.91 3.88 -1.96
CA HIS A 45 1.73 3.62 -0.78
C HIS A 45 3.21 3.96 -0.99
N LYS A 46 3.80 3.67 -2.15
CA LYS A 46 5.18 4.09 -2.47
C LYS A 46 5.33 5.61 -2.38
N LYS A 47 4.32 6.34 -2.85
CA LYS A 47 4.28 7.81 -2.72
C LYS A 47 4.23 8.24 -1.26
N MET A 48 3.36 7.62 -0.44
CA MET A 48 3.30 7.91 1.00
C MET A 48 4.64 7.61 1.71
N GLU A 49 5.30 6.50 1.39
CA GLU A 49 6.61 6.15 1.96
C GLU A 49 7.68 7.20 1.60
N ALA A 50 7.67 7.69 0.35
CA ALA A 50 8.58 8.74 -0.08
C ALA A 50 8.33 10.07 0.66
N GLU A 51 7.06 10.44 0.85
CA GLU A 51 6.65 11.62 1.63
C GLU A 51 7.07 11.48 3.09
N HIS A 52 6.86 10.31 3.71
CA HIS A 52 7.28 10.03 5.07
C HIS A 52 8.81 10.16 5.25
N LYS A 53 9.61 9.62 4.31
CA LYS A 53 11.07 9.80 4.32
C LYS A 53 11.48 11.27 4.17
N GLN A 54 10.69 12.07 3.46
CA GLN A 54 10.94 13.52 3.37
C GLN A 54 10.64 14.22 4.70
N MET A 55 9.53 13.89 5.35
CA MET A 55 9.21 14.43 6.69
C MET A 55 10.30 14.09 7.72
N GLU A 56 10.80 12.85 7.70
CA GLU A 56 11.89 12.42 8.58
C GLU A 56 13.16 13.27 8.37
N ARG A 57 13.55 13.54 7.11
CA ARG A 57 14.68 14.43 6.80
C ARG A 57 14.45 15.84 7.33
N GLU A 58 13.26 16.41 7.10
CA GLU A 58 12.92 17.75 7.57
C GLU A 58 12.97 17.83 9.11
N HIS A 59 12.51 16.79 9.80
CA HIS A 59 12.63 16.71 11.26
C HIS A 59 14.09 16.69 11.73
N GLN A 60 14.98 15.95 11.07
CA GLN A 60 16.41 15.95 11.41
C GLN A 60 17.04 17.33 11.18
N GLU A 61 16.63 18.04 10.13
CA GLU A 61 17.08 19.42 9.88
C GLU A 61 16.60 20.38 10.97
N MET A 62 15.35 20.25 11.43
CA MET A 62 14.82 21.06 12.54
C MET A 62 15.59 20.83 13.84
N ILE A 63 15.89 19.56 14.18
CA ILE A 63 16.70 19.21 15.35
C ILE A 63 18.09 19.86 15.24
N ALA A 64 18.76 19.71 14.10
CA ALA A 64 20.08 20.29 13.89
C ALA A 64 20.07 21.83 13.92
N ALA A 65 18.99 22.47 13.48
CA ALA A 65 18.82 23.91 13.60
C ALA A 65 18.70 24.34 15.06
N HIS A 66 17.89 23.63 15.86
CA HIS A 66 17.75 23.92 17.28
C HIS A 66 19.03 23.67 18.09
N GLU A 67 19.85 22.69 17.73
CA GLU A 67 21.16 22.47 18.36
C GLU A 67 22.13 23.64 18.15
N LYS A 68 22.00 24.35 17.02
CA LYS A 68 22.82 25.54 16.70
C LYS A 68 22.34 26.81 17.39
N LEU A 69 21.08 26.86 17.82
CA LEU A 69 20.55 27.94 18.65
C LEU A 69 21.08 27.76 20.09
N SER A 70 22.37 28.07 20.26
CA SER A 70 23.14 27.87 21.48
C SER A 70 22.85 28.93 22.54
N GLY A 71 21.59 29.01 23.00
CA GLY A 71 21.15 29.81 24.14
C GLY A 71 20.49 28.94 25.22
N ASP A 72 20.25 29.51 26.42
CA ASP A 72 19.43 28.87 27.45
C ASP A 72 18.05 28.57 26.87
N LYS A 73 17.84 27.34 26.41
CA LYS A 73 16.53 26.85 26.00
C LYS A 73 15.67 26.84 27.25
N ASP A 74 14.65 27.68 27.28
CA ASP A 74 13.70 27.68 28.38
C ASP A 74 12.98 26.31 28.47
N GLU A 75 12.32 26.05 29.59
CA GLU A 75 11.60 24.79 29.82
C GLU A 75 10.54 24.52 28.74
N ALA A 76 10.00 25.56 28.11
CA ALA A 76 9.01 25.44 27.05
C ALA A 76 9.63 24.88 25.76
N HIS A 77 10.78 25.38 25.34
CA HIS A 77 11.51 24.86 24.17
C HIS A 77 11.90 23.40 24.36
N GLN A 78 12.46 23.04 25.51
CA GLN A 78 12.84 21.66 25.80
C GLN A 78 11.64 20.70 25.78
N SER A 79 10.48 21.17 26.27
CA SER A 79 9.23 20.41 26.23
C SER A 79 8.73 20.18 24.80
N ILE A 80 8.82 21.20 23.94
CA ILE A 80 8.44 21.09 22.52
C ILE A 80 9.36 20.12 21.79
N GLU A 81 10.68 20.22 22.00
CA GLU A 81 11.67 19.29 21.39
C GLU A 81 11.45 17.84 21.81
N ALA A 82 11.14 17.60 23.10
CA ALA A 82 10.82 16.27 23.60
C ALA A 82 9.55 15.72 22.94
N LYS A 83 8.51 16.54 22.80
CA LYS A 83 7.26 16.18 22.10
C LYS A 83 7.52 15.87 20.63
N HIS A 84 8.33 16.67 19.94
CA HIS A 84 8.74 16.43 18.54
C HIS A 84 9.45 15.09 18.39
N THR A 85 10.40 14.80 19.28
CA THR A 85 11.12 13.51 19.30
C THR A 85 10.16 12.32 19.48
N GLU A 86 9.16 12.44 20.35
CA GLU A 86 8.13 11.40 20.53
C GLU A 86 7.26 11.20 19.28
N ILE A 87 6.88 12.29 18.60
CA ILE A 87 6.11 12.23 17.35
C ILE A 87 6.93 11.53 16.26
N ILE A 88 8.20 11.89 16.10
CA ILE A 88 9.12 11.26 15.13
C ILE A 88 9.20 9.75 15.38
N ALA A 89 9.42 9.33 16.63
CA ALA A 89 9.49 7.92 16.97
C ALA A 89 8.18 7.16 16.68
N LYS A 90 7.02 7.80 16.89
CA LYS A 90 5.70 7.23 16.52
C LYS A 90 5.57 7.09 15.01
N HIS A 91 5.99 8.10 14.25
CA HIS A 91 5.97 8.09 12.78
C HIS A 91 6.85 6.97 12.23
N GLU A 92 8.07 6.79 12.73
CA GLU A 92 8.95 5.67 12.35
C GLU A 92 8.30 4.29 12.58
N ALA A 93 7.61 4.12 13.70
CA ALA A 93 6.90 2.88 14.01
C ALA A 93 5.72 2.63 13.06
N LEU A 94 4.98 3.68 12.69
CA LEU A 94 3.90 3.60 11.71
C LEU A 94 4.42 3.24 10.32
N ILE A 95 5.50 3.87 9.86
CA ILE A 95 6.13 3.57 8.57
C ILE A 95 6.53 2.09 8.48
N LYS A 96 7.15 1.54 9.54
CA LYS A 96 7.51 0.11 9.60
C LYS A 96 6.28 -0.79 9.47
N LYS A 97 5.20 -0.46 10.18
CA LYS A 97 3.93 -1.20 10.09
C LYS A 97 3.30 -1.10 8.69
N HIS A 98 3.35 0.07 8.05
CA HIS A 98 2.85 0.26 6.69
C HIS A 98 3.63 -0.61 5.70
N HIS A 99 4.96 -0.68 5.84
CA HIS A 99 5.82 -1.55 5.05
C HIS A 99 5.49 -3.04 5.24
N GLU A 100 5.19 -3.50 6.46
CA GLU A 100 4.76 -4.88 6.70
C GLU A 100 3.42 -5.21 6.01
N VAL A 101 2.47 -4.28 6.02
CA VAL A 101 1.18 -4.45 5.34
C VAL A 101 1.40 -4.59 3.84
N LEU A 102 2.22 -3.72 3.24
CA LEU A 102 2.60 -3.79 1.83
C LEU A 102 3.22 -5.15 1.46
N MET A 103 4.19 -5.61 2.24
CA MET A 103 4.83 -6.90 1.99
C MET A 103 3.85 -8.08 2.07
N ASN A 104 2.84 -7.99 2.93
CA ASN A 104 1.79 -9.01 3.02
C ASN A 104 0.86 -8.96 1.79
N HIS A 105 0.52 -7.76 1.33
CA HIS A 105 -0.29 -7.55 0.13
C HIS A 105 0.45 -8.05 -1.13
N GLU A 106 1.76 -7.77 -1.27
CA GLU A 106 2.59 -8.30 -2.37
C GLU A 106 2.62 -9.84 -2.41
N LYS A 107 2.84 -10.50 -1.27
CA LYS A 107 2.80 -11.98 -1.18
C LYS A 107 1.44 -12.55 -1.55
N LEU A 108 0.38 -11.83 -1.22
CA LEU A 108 -0.97 -12.23 -1.56
C LEU A 108 -1.18 -12.15 -3.08
N VAL A 109 -0.75 -11.06 -3.71
CA VAL A 109 -0.79 -10.90 -5.17
C VAL A 109 0.05 -11.95 -5.90
N GLU A 110 1.21 -12.32 -5.39
CA GLU A 110 2.02 -13.39 -5.97
C GLU A 110 1.27 -14.73 -5.99
N LYS A 111 0.65 -15.11 -4.86
CA LYS A 111 -0.20 -16.32 -4.79
C LYS A 111 -1.38 -16.24 -5.74
N HIS A 112 -1.98 -15.05 -5.90
CA HIS A 112 -3.08 -14.83 -6.82
C HIS A 112 -2.64 -15.02 -8.28
N GLY A 113 -1.52 -14.40 -8.68
CA GLY A 113 -0.99 -14.48 -10.04
C GLY A 113 -0.60 -15.89 -10.46
N ASN A 114 -0.18 -16.72 -9.50
CA ASN A 114 0.13 -18.13 -9.74
C ASN A 114 -1.12 -19.03 -9.84
N GLY A 115 -2.32 -18.52 -9.54
CA GLY A 115 -3.56 -19.30 -9.51
C GLY A 115 -3.67 -20.23 -8.30
N ASP A 116 -2.90 -19.97 -7.23
CA ASP A 116 -2.84 -20.84 -6.03
C ASP A 116 -4.09 -20.74 -5.15
N ILE A 117 -4.97 -19.76 -5.41
CA ILE A 117 -6.21 -19.55 -4.66
C ILE A 117 -7.41 -19.32 -5.57
N ASP A 118 -8.61 -19.60 -5.05
CA ASP A 118 -9.85 -19.38 -5.79
C ASP A 118 -10.32 -17.90 -5.75
N LEU A 119 -11.25 -17.57 -6.66
CA LEU A 119 -11.84 -16.24 -6.80
C LEU A 119 -12.61 -15.75 -5.56
N ALA A 120 -13.24 -16.64 -4.79
CA ALA A 120 -13.98 -16.24 -3.59
C ALA A 120 -13.01 -15.84 -2.48
N THR A 121 -11.92 -16.58 -2.32
CA THR A 121 -10.81 -16.25 -1.41
C THR A 121 -10.16 -14.93 -1.82
N LEU A 122 -9.87 -14.73 -3.12
CA LEU A 122 -9.33 -13.48 -3.68
C LEU A 122 -10.19 -12.27 -3.29
N LYS A 123 -11.51 -12.34 -3.50
CA LYS A 123 -12.43 -11.23 -3.19
C LYS A 123 -12.45 -10.89 -1.70
N ASN A 124 -12.45 -11.92 -0.85
CA ASN A 124 -12.46 -11.70 0.59
C ASN A 124 -11.16 -11.03 1.07
N GLU A 125 -10.01 -11.49 0.58
CA GLU A 125 -8.73 -10.87 0.92
C GLU A 125 -8.63 -9.46 0.35
N HIS A 126 -9.10 -9.20 -0.88
CA HIS A 126 -9.14 -7.84 -1.45
C HIS A 126 -9.97 -6.88 -0.60
N ALA A 127 -11.17 -7.29 -0.18
CA ALA A 127 -12.01 -6.47 0.70
C ALA A 127 -11.33 -6.17 2.05
N LYS A 128 -10.54 -7.10 2.57
CA LYS A 128 -9.74 -6.89 3.78
C LYS A 128 -8.61 -5.88 3.53
N MET A 129 -7.89 -6.02 2.42
CA MET A 129 -6.81 -5.09 2.04
C MET A 129 -7.34 -3.66 1.85
N GLU A 130 -8.44 -3.48 1.13
CA GLU A 130 -9.10 -2.17 0.97
C GLU A 130 -9.48 -1.55 2.32
N LYS A 131 -10.00 -2.37 3.23
CA LYS A 131 -10.37 -1.92 4.57
C LYS A 131 -9.15 -1.49 5.37
N GLU A 132 -8.04 -2.21 5.29
CA GLU A 132 -6.78 -1.86 5.94
C GLU A 132 -6.19 -0.57 5.37
N HIS A 133 -6.15 -0.45 4.04
CA HIS A 133 -5.69 0.75 3.34
C HIS A 133 -6.48 2.00 3.77
N HIS A 134 -7.81 1.97 3.68
CA HIS A 134 -8.65 3.12 4.00
C HIS A 134 -8.70 3.42 5.51
N ASN A 135 -8.84 2.39 6.36
CA ASN A 135 -9.11 2.63 7.77
C ASN A 135 -7.86 2.85 8.62
N ILE A 136 -6.72 2.36 8.17
CA ILE A 136 -5.49 2.39 8.93
C ILE A 136 -4.50 3.30 8.21
N LEU A 137 -4.07 2.93 7.01
CA LEU A 137 -2.94 3.59 6.35
C LEU A 137 -3.25 5.04 5.98
N MET A 138 -4.40 5.30 5.35
CA MET A 138 -4.80 6.67 4.99
C MET A 138 -5.05 7.57 6.20
N LYS A 139 -5.61 7.03 7.29
CA LYS A 139 -5.84 7.82 8.51
C LYS A 139 -4.54 8.15 9.23
N ASP A 140 -3.63 7.18 9.31
CA ASP A 140 -2.29 7.38 9.86
C ASP A 140 -1.56 8.46 9.05
N HIS A 141 -1.60 8.38 7.71
CA HIS A 141 -0.98 9.37 6.84
C HIS A 141 -1.54 10.78 7.07
N MET A 142 -2.86 10.95 7.10
CA MET A 142 -3.49 12.25 7.39
C MET A 142 -3.10 12.81 8.75
N LEU A 143 -2.95 11.95 9.77
CA LEU A 143 -2.50 12.37 11.09
C LEU A 143 -1.04 12.81 11.06
N MET A 144 -0.17 12.08 10.35
CA MET A 144 1.23 12.44 10.18
C MET A 144 1.40 13.78 9.48
N GLU A 145 0.62 14.06 8.43
CA GLU A 145 0.62 15.37 7.76
C GLU A 145 0.24 16.50 8.71
N LYS A 146 -0.77 16.29 9.56
CA LYS A 146 -1.20 17.27 10.56
C LYS A 146 -0.12 17.51 11.62
N ASP A 147 0.47 16.44 12.14
CA ASP A 147 1.55 16.52 13.12
C ASP A 147 2.73 17.29 12.53
N HIS A 148 3.10 16.97 11.29
CA HIS A 148 4.20 17.63 10.59
C HIS A 148 3.93 19.13 10.36
N ALA A 149 2.72 19.50 9.94
CA ALA A 149 2.33 20.90 9.80
C ALA A 149 2.41 21.67 11.13
N MET A 150 1.99 21.04 12.23
CA MET A 150 2.11 21.61 13.57
C MET A 150 3.59 21.78 13.96
N MET A 151 4.42 20.76 13.75
CA MET A 151 5.84 20.80 14.09
C MET A 151 6.58 21.90 13.32
N LYS A 152 6.28 22.08 12.03
CA LYS A 152 6.81 23.20 11.22
C LYS A 152 6.44 24.56 11.79
N ALA A 153 5.17 24.76 12.13
CA ALA A 153 4.72 26.02 12.72
C ALA A 153 5.36 26.29 14.09
N GLU A 154 5.51 25.26 14.93
CA GLU A 154 6.23 25.34 16.20
C GLU A 154 7.72 25.68 15.97
N HIS A 155 8.36 25.05 14.96
CA HIS A 155 9.75 25.32 14.57
C HIS A 155 9.97 26.77 14.12
N GLU A 156 9.15 27.28 13.20
CA GLU A 156 9.22 28.67 12.74
C GLU A 156 9.09 29.67 13.90
N LYS A 157 8.19 29.39 14.85
CA LYS A 157 8.02 30.22 16.04
C LYS A 157 9.29 30.22 16.92
N MET A 158 9.88 29.05 17.15
CA MET A 158 11.11 28.93 17.94
C MET A 158 12.29 29.66 17.28
N LEU A 159 12.44 29.56 15.95
CA LEU A 159 13.48 30.32 15.24
C LEU A 159 13.29 31.84 15.43
N ALA A 160 12.06 32.34 15.28
CA ALA A 160 11.77 33.77 15.41
C ALA A 160 11.99 34.33 16.83
N GLU A 161 11.93 33.48 17.86
CA GLU A 161 12.24 33.87 19.25
C GLU A 161 13.75 34.01 19.51
N HIS A 162 14.59 33.49 18.61
CA HIS A 162 16.05 33.48 18.70
C HIS A 162 16.77 34.31 17.60
N GLU A 163 16.02 35.04 16.75
CA GLU A 163 16.51 36.07 15.81
C GLU A 163 16.55 37.48 16.43
#